data_AF-A0AAE3RAA0-F1
#
_entry.id   AF-A0AAE3RAA0-F1
#
_cell.length_a   1.000
_cell.length_b   1.000
_cell.length_c   1.000
_cell.angle_alpha   90.00
_cell.angle_beta   90.00
_cell.angle_gamma   90.00
#
_symmetry.space_group_name_H-M   'P 1'
#
loop_
_entity.id
_entity.type
_entity.pdbx_description
1 polymer ?
#
loop_
_entity_poly.entity_id
_entity_poly.type
_entity_poly.pdbx_seq_one_letter_code
_entity_poly.pdbx_strand_id
1 'polypeptide(L)'
;MNKPVETVTLQTLELGGIYKTIYDSRPYRVLAFDEIEVLCDCSNTSLSYWKFVNPRARYYYYRMPTALFLDNVTFLKSQPLSETESNMYMPQLPLRACRHPTWTWTSETYSFNDILNHPALLDVKEAKTLVLPVPEIVIYPYGPKRGLRKPVTVQALDNKGFSWIELLWQAHLVQAAHIHQPQSPGVGIYRLGSEKRKASYYIEGYYDRAGFIPKE
;
A
#
# COMPACT_ATOMS: atom_id res chain seq x y z
N MET A 1 9.43 0.59 41.70
CA MET A 1 10.46 0.69 40.64
C MET A 1 9.77 0.44 39.31
N ASN A 2 9.68 1.45 38.45
CA ASN A 2 9.14 1.27 37.10
C ASN A 2 10.17 0.49 36.29
N LYS A 3 9.80 -0.66 35.73
CA LYS A 3 10.62 -1.32 34.72
C LYS A 3 10.89 -0.31 33.60
N PRO A 4 12.12 -0.24 33.05
CA PRO A 4 12.36 0.56 31.87
C PRO A 4 11.37 0.12 30.79
N VAL A 5 10.65 1.09 30.23
CA VAL A 5 9.77 0.83 29.09
C VAL A 5 10.69 0.42 27.95
N GLU A 6 10.58 -0.83 27.52
CA GLU A 6 11.38 -1.37 26.44
C GLU A 6 11.11 -0.55 25.17
N THR A 7 12.17 0.05 24.62
CA THR A 7 12.07 0.86 23.41
C THR A 7 11.76 -0.05 22.23
N VAL A 8 10.66 0.23 21.52
CA VAL A 8 10.28 -0.53 20.32
C VAL A 8 11.15 -0.04 19.16
N THR A 9 11.82 -0.98 18.49
CA THR A 9 12.61 -0.75 17.27
C THR A 9 11.95 -1.44 16.08
N LEU A 10 12.45 -1.22 14.86
CA LEU A 10 11.96 -1.93 13.67
C LEU A 10 12.14 -3.45 13.79
N GLN A 11 13.24 -3.90 14.42
CA GLN A 11 13.54 -5.32 14.61
C GLN A 11 12.63 -5.99 15.65
N THR A 12 12.08 -5.21 16.58
CA THR A 12 11.17 -5.69 17.63
C THR A 12 9.71 -5.34 17.36
N LEU A 13 9.41 -4.73 16.20
CA LEU A 13 8.04 -4.43 15.78
C LEU A 13 7.36 -5.73 15.31
N GLU A 14 6.20 -6.04 15.86
CA GLU A 14 5.52 -7.32 15.61
C GLU A 14 4.28 -7.14 14.72
N LEU A 15 4.14 -8.01 13.70
CA LEU A 15 2.86 -8.16 12.99
C LEU A 15 1.79 -8.69 13.95
N GLY A 16 0.68 -7.96 14.06
CA GLY A 16 -0.38 -8.22 15.03
C GLY A 16 -0.07 -7.70 16.44
N GLY A 17 1.11 -7.13 16.68
CA GLY A 17 1.44 -6.48 17.95
C GLY A 17 0.48 -5.33 18.25
N ILE A 18 0.11 -5.19 19.53
CA ILE A 18 -0.78 -4.12 20.01
C ILE A 18 0.02 -3.09 20.77
N TYR A 19 -0.12 -1.84 20.35
CA TYR A 19 0.65 -0.71 20.85
C TYR A 19 -0.28 0.41 21.31
N LYS A 20 0.12 1.10 22.38
CA LYS A 20 -0.46 2.40 22.74
C LYS A 20 0.40 3.48 22.12
N THR A 21 -0.23 4.44 21.43
CA THR A 21 0.46 5.62 20.91
C THR A 21 0.21 6.81 21.85
N ILE A 22 0.99 7.89 21.71
CA ILE A 22 0.70 9.15 22.41
C ILE A 22 -0.41 9.98 21.74
N TYR A 23 -0.75 9.66 20.48
CA TYR A 23 -1.64 10.48 19.64
C TYR A 23 -3.13 10.20 19.88
N ASP A 24 -3.45 9.01 20.36
CA ASP A 24 -4.82 8.56 20.59
C ASP A 24 -4.81 7.59 21.78
N SER A 25 -5.84 7.68 22.62
CA SER A 25 -5.97 6.85 23.83
C SER A 25 -6.27 5.38 23.50
N ARG A 26 -6.72 5.08 22.29
CA ARG A 26 -7.07 3.75 21.81
C ARG A 26 -5.81 2.99 21.37
N PRO A 27 -5.74 1.67 21.63
CA PRO A 27 -4.64 0.85 21.13
C PRO A 27 -4.72 0.64 19.61
N TYR A 28 -3.55 0.55 18.99
CA TYR A 28 -3.34 0.25 17.59
C TYR A 28 -2.79 -1.16 17.43
N ARG A 29 -3.28 -1.89 16.43
CA ARG A 29 -2.72 -3.18 16.02
C ARG A 29 -2.00 -3.02 14.71
N VAL A 30 -0.74 -3.43 14.68
CA VAL A 30 0.10 -3.39 13.47
C VAL A 30 -0.36 -4.49 12.53
N LEU A 31 -0.68 -4.13 11.29
CA LEU A 31 -1.19 -5.04 10.27
C LEU A 31 -0.20 -5.31 9.16
N ALA A 32 0.64 -4.34 8.82
CA ALA A 32 1.77 -4.46 7.89
C ALA A 32 2.72 -3.30 8.16
N PHE A 33 4.00 -3.45 7.85
CA PHE A 33 4.97 -2.35 8.00
C PHE A 33 6.23 -2.63 7.19
N ASP A 34 7.01 -1.57 7.03
CA ASP A 34 8.37 -1.60 6.52
C ASP A 34 9.16 -0.41 7.11
N GLU A 35 10.32 -0.10 6.54
CA GLU A 35 11.19 0.99 7.01
C GLU A 35 10.59 2.40 6.86
N ILE A 36 9.58 2.58 5.99
CA ILE A 36 9.00 3.89 5.70
C ILE A 36 7.71 4.10 6.49
N GLU A 37 6.83 3.10 6.53
CA GLU A 37 5.52 3.25 7.17
C GLU A 37 4.99 2.01 7.88
N VAL A 38 4.10 2.26 8.84
CA VAL A 38 3.34 1.26 9.57
C VAL A 38 1.86 1.41 9.22
N LEU A 39 1.24 0.31 8.79
CA LEU A 39 -0.19 0.20 8.55
C LEU A 39 -0.86 -0.44 9.76
N CYS A 40 -1.82 0.26 10.35
CA CYS A 40 -2.48 -0.13 11.59
C CYS A 40 -4.01 -0.19 11.46
N ASP A 41 -4.62 -0.99 12.31
CA ASP A 41 -6.00 -0.81 12.76
C ASP A 41 -6.00 -0.14 14.13
N CYS A 42 -7.08 0.57 14.46
CA CYS A 42 -7.30 1.20 15.76
C CYS A 42 -8.53 0.54 16.40
N SER A 43 -8.41 0.11 17.65
CA SER A 43 -9.54 -0.55 18.32
C SER A 43 -10.73 0.41 18.47
N ASN A 44 -11.94 -0.15 18.46
CA ASN A 44 -13.12 0.54 18.94
C ASN A 44 -13.30 0.25 20.44
N THR A 45 -12.91 1.20 21.28
CA THR A 45 -12.86 1.03 22.75
C THR A 45 -14.23 0.80 23.39
N SER A 46 -15.33 1.22 22.77
CA SER A 46 -16.68 0.96 23.31
C SER A 46 -17.18 -0.46 23.04
N LEU A 47 -16.61 -1.16 22.06
CA LEU A 47 -17.14 -2.44 21.57
C LEU A 47 -16.11 -3.58 21.54
N SER A 48 -14.88 -3.32 22.02
CA SER A 48 -13.80 -4.31 22.16
C SER A 48 -13.48 -5.10 20.89
N TYR A 49 -13.63 -4.47 19.71
CA TYR A 49 -13.29 -5.07 18.41
C TYR A 49 -12.36 -4.17 17.57
N TRP A 50 -11.66 -4.79 16.62
CA TRP A 50 -10.85 -4.13 15.59
C TRP A 50 -11.73 -3.62 14.45
N LYS A 51 -11.52 -2.41 13.92
CA LYS A 51 -12.45 -1.86 12.91
C LYS A 51 -12.50 -2.71 11.64
N PHE A 52 -11.43 -3.41 11.31
CA PHE A 52 -11.31 -4.17 10.07
C PHE A 52 -11.69 -5.66 10.24
N VAL A 53 -12.71 -5.97 11.04
CA VAL A 53 -13.17 -7.35 11.28
C VAL A 53 -13.92 -7.99 10.10
N ASN A 54 -14.45 -7.19 9.16
CA ASN A 54 -15.25 -7.72 8.06
C ASN A 54 -14.41 -7.84 6.77
N PRO A 55 -14.04 -9.06 6.31
CA PRO A 55 -13.24 -9.26 5.10
C PRO A 55 -13.93 -8.82 3.81
N ARG A 56 -15.25 -8.63 3.83
CA ARG A 56 -16.01 -8.16 2.66
C ARG A 56 -16.15 -6.64 2.63
N ALA A 57 -15.89 -5.96 3.74
CA ALA A 57 -15.96 -4.51 3.80
C ALA A 57 -14.79 -3.88 3.05
N ARG A 58 -14.99 -2.64 2.61
CA ARG A 58 -13.90 -1.77 2.18
C ARG A 58 -13.34 -1.06 3.39
N TYR A 59 -12.02 -1.06 3.53
CA TYR A 59 -11.33 -0.28 4.54
C TYR A 59 -10.00 0.25 4.01
N TYR A 60 -9.56 1.36 4.60
CA TYR A 60 -8.26 1.97 4.38
C TYR A 60 -7.49 1.91 5.68
N TYR A 61 -6.21 1.53 5.59
CA TYR A 61 -5.38 1.44 6.78
C TYR A 61 -5.16 2.83 7.39
N TYR A 62 -5.08 2.89 8.71
CA TYR A 62 -4.36 4.00 9.34
C TYR A 62 -2.87 3.83 9.03
N ARG A 63 -2.19 4.92 8.72
CA ARG A 63 -0.80 4.90 8.28
C ARG A 63 -0.01 5.91 9.09
N MET A 64 1.22 5.57 9.45
CA MET A 64 2.14 6.47 10.15
C MET A 64 3.56 6.24 9.62
N PRO A 65 4.43 7.27 9.58
CA PRO A 65 5.85 7.06 9.33
C PRO A 65 6.42 6.09 10.38
N THR A 66 7.25 5.13 9.97
CA THR A 66 7.81 4.13 10.88
C THR A 66 8.62 4.74 12.00
N ALA A 67 9.50 5.70 11.69
CA ALA A 67 10.27 6.41 12.70
C ALA A 67 9.36 7.08 13.74
N LEU A 68 8.33 7.80 13.28
CA LEU A 68 7.37 8.48 14.15
C LEU A 68 6.60 7.48 15.03
N PHE A 69 6.18 6.35 14.46
CA PHE A 69 5.48 5.31 15.21
C PHE A 69 6.38 4.76 16.33
N LEU A 70 7.61 4.34 16.01
CA LEU A 70 8.55 3.74 16.95
C LEU A 70 8.92 4.67 18.11
N ASP A 71 9.11 5.96 17.84
CA ASP A 71 9.45 6.96 18.85
C ASP A 71 8.32 7.22 19.87
N ASN A 72 7.09 6.86 19.52
CA ASN A 72 5.89 7.33 20.21
C ASN A 72 4.94 6.20 20.65
N VAL A 73 5.45 4.98 20.76
CA VAL A 73 4.67 3.80 21.14
C VAL A 73 5.15 3.09 22.39
N THR A 74 4.21 2.41 23.05
CA THR A 74 4.49 1.42 24.07
C THR A 74 3.81 0.12 23.69
N PHE A 75 4.59 -0.97 23.62
CA PHE A 75 4.05 -2.30 23.40
C PHE A 75 3.16 -2.73 24.57
N LEU A 76 1.98 -3.25 24.27
CA LEU A 76 1.03 -3.72 25.28
C LEU A 76 1.01 -5.25 25.36
N LYS A 77 0.82 -5.91 24.22
CA LYS A 77 0.78 -7.37 24.11
C LYS A 77 0.88 -7.81 22.66
N SER A 78 1.32 -9.06 22.47
CA SER A 78 1.28 -9.70 21.16
C SER A 78 -0.14 -10.22 20.88
N GLN A 79 -0.65 -9.97 19.68
CA GLN A 79 -1.86 -10.60 19.14
C GLN A 79 -1.62 -10.94 17.66
N PRO A 80 -0.83 -11.97 17.35
CA PRO A 80 -0.48 -12.33 15.98
C PRO A 80 -1.69 -12.42 15.06
N LEU A 81 -1.51 -12.09 13.79
CA LEU A 81 -2.56 -12.23 12.79
C LEU A 81 -2.91 -13.72 12.63
N SER A 82 -4.19 -14.05 12.75
CA SER A 82 -4.67 -15.37 12.34
C SER A 82 -4.46 -15.59 10.85
N GLU A 83 -4.49 -16.83 10.37
CA GLU A 83 -4.40 -17.13 8.93
C GLU A 83 -5.45 -16.36 8.10
N THR A 84 -6.69 -16.30 8.61
CA THR A 84 -7.78 -15.52 7.99
C THR A 84 -7.43 -14.04 7.90
N GLU A 85 -6.86 -13.46 8.97
CA GLU A 85 -6.42 -12.06 8.99
C GLU A 85 -5.23 -11.82 8.06
N SER A 86 -4.25 -12.72 8.06
CA SER A 86 -3.10 -12.67 7.15
C SER A 86 -3.53 -12.71 5.69
N ASN A 87 -4.48 -13.59 5.34
CA ASN A 87 -5.05 -13.64 3.98
C ASN A 87 -5.89 -12.41 3.64
N MET A 88 -6.49 -11.75 4.64
CA MET A 88 -7.32 -10.57 4.45
C MET A 88 -6.50 -9.28 4.31
N TYR A 89 -5.51 -9.09 5.19
CA TYR A 89 -4.66 -7.90 5.21
C TYR A 89 -3.50 -8.00 4.22
N MET A 90 -3.05 -9.23 3.94
CA MET A 90 -1.92 -9.54 3.07
C MET A 90 -0.65 -8.74 3.41
N PRO A 91 -0.14 -8.87 4.65
CA PRO A 91 1.02 -8.11 5.13
C PRO A 91 2.29 -8.31 4.30
N GLN A 92 2.39 -9.44 3.61
CA GLN A 92 3.52 -9.80 2.75
C GLN A 92 3.56 -9.01 1.44
N LEU A 93 2.47 -8.33 1.06
CA LEU A 93 2.44 -7.56 -0.17
C LEU A 93 3.17 -6.22 0.01
N PRO A 94 3.92 -5.75 -1.00
CA PRO A 94 4.63 -4.50 -0.93
C PRO A 94 3.67 -3.34 -0.64
N LEU A 95 4.10 -2.45 0.24
CA LEU A 95 3.38 -1.22 0.55
C LEU A 95 3.53 -0.18 -0.56
N ARG A 96 4.60 -0.30 -1.35
CA ARG A 96 4.96 0.56 -2.48
C ARG A 96 5.47 -0.30 -3.62
N ALA A 97 4.90 -0.15 -4.80
CA ALA A 97 5.26 -0.92 -5.99
C ALA A 97 5.39 0.00 -7.21
N CYS A 98 6.18 -0.44 -8.20
CA CYS A 98 6.32 0.21 -9.51
C CYS A 98 6.60 1.71 -9.45
N ARG A 99 7.51 2.12 -8.56
CA ARG A 99 7.94 3.51 -8.44
C ARG A 99 9.05 3.82 -9.44
N HIS A 100 8.89 4.88 -10.22
CA HIS A 100 9.93 5.35 -11.13
C HIS A 100 9.96 6.89 -11.17
N PRO A 101 11.12 7.55 -10.95
CA PRO A 101 11.17 8.99 -10.74
C PRO A 101 10.95 9.84 -12.00
N THR A 102 11.29 9.31 -13.18
CA THR A 102 11.22 10.07 -14.45
C THR A 102 10.04 9.69 -15.35
N TRP A 103 9.36 8.59 -15.07
CA TRP A 103 8.21 8.17 -15.87
C TRP A 103 7.00 9.03 -15.53
N THR A 104 6.06 9.16 -16.44
CA THR A 104 4.91 10.06 -16.25
C THR A 104 3.64 9.34 -16.66
N TRP A 105 2.58 9.47 -15.87
CA TRP A 105 1.26 9.00 -16.30
C TRP A 105 0.76 9.84 -17.47
N THR A 106 0.24 9.20 -18.52
CA THR A 106 -0.26 9.89 -19.73
C THR A 106 -1.71 9.52 -20.01
N SER A 107 -2.37 10.30 -20.86
CA SER A 107 -3.71 9.97 -21.38
C SER A 107 -3.67 8.99 -22.56
N GLU A 108 -2.49 8.66 -23.07
CA GLU A 108 -2.35 7.73 -24.18
C GLU A 108 -2.64 6.30 -23.72
N THR A 109 -3.31 5.51 -24.55
CA THR A 109 -3.56 4.10 -24.26
C THR A 109 -2.64 3.24 -25.11
N TYR A 110 -1.99 2.27 -24.49
CA TYR A 110 -1.05 1.35 -25.13
C TYR A 110 -1.55 -0.09 -24.99
N SER A 111 -1.31 -0.93 -26.01
CA SER A 111 -1.43 -2.37 -25.83
C SER A 111 -0.29 -2.87 -24.93
N PHE A 112 -0.46 -4.06 -24.35
CA PHE A 112 0.60 -4.67 -23.54
C PHE A 112 1.88 -4.90 -24.36
N ASN A 113 1.75 -5.24 -25.65
CA ASN A 113 2.88 -5.42 -26.55
C ASN A 113 3.61 -4.10 -26.84
N ASP A 114 2.89 -2.99 -26.96
CA ASP A 114 3.50 -1.67 -27.14
C ASP A 114 4.36 -1.31 -25.94
N ILE A 115 3.85 -1.61 -24.74
CA ILE A 115 4.60 -1.40 -23.51
C ILE A 115 5.81 -2.32 -23.47
N LEU A 116 5.67 -3.64 -23.63
CA LEU A 116 6.80 -4.59 -23.58
C LEU A 116 7.96 -4.23 -24.52
N ASN A 117 7.67 -3.61 -25.67
CA ASN A 117 8.67 -3.21 -26.65
C ASN A 117 9.16 -1.75 -26.47
N HIS A 118 8.69 -1.04 -25.44
CA HIS A 118 9.05 0.34 -25.20
C HIS A 118 10.54 0.45 -24.82
N PRO A 119 11.35 1.30 -25.48
CA PRO A 119 12.79 1.39 -25.23
C PRO A 119 13.16 1.67 -23.77
N ALA A 120 12.36 2.48 -23.07
CA ALA A 120 12.57 2.79 -21.65
C ALA A 120 12.43 1.58 -20.70
N LEU A 121 11.88 0.45 -21.18
CA LEU A 121 11.83 -0.80 -20.41
C LEU A 121 13.04 -1.70 -20.60
N LEU A 122 13.84 -1.48 -21.64
CA LEU A 122 15.08 -2.24 -21.85
C LEU A 122 16.06 -2.00 -20.70
N ASP A 123 15.95 -0.86 -20.01
CA ASP A 123 16.74 -0.52 -18.82
C ASP A 123 16.19 -1.13 -17.52
N VAL A 124 14.95 -1.66 -17.52
CA VAL A 124 14.32 -2.26 -16.33
C VAL A 124 14.61 -3.76 -16.32
N LYS A 125 15.78 -4.16 -15.80
CA LYS A 125 16.17 -5.57 -15.64
C LYS A 125 15.13 -6.45 -14.92
N GLU A 126 14.25 -5.82 -14.14
CA GLU A 126 13.23 -6.47 -13.31
C GLU A 126 11.82 -6.39 -13.88
N ALA A 127 11.63 -5.93 -15.13
CA ALA A 127 10.30 -5.67 -15.69
C ALA A 127 9.36 -6.89 -15.60
N LYS A 128 9.91 -8.10 -15.76
CA LYS A 128 9.18 -9.37 -15.70
C LYS A 128 9.16 -10.01 -14.30
N THR A 129 9.85 -9.43 -13.32
CA THR A 129 9.87 -9.94 -11.96
C THR A 129 8.48 -9.79 -11.33
N LEU A 130 8.02 -10.85 -10.67
CA LEU A 130 6.76 -10.86 -9.94
C LEU A 130 6.86 -9.91 -8.74
N VAL A 131 6.01 -8.89 -8.69
CA VAL A 131 6.00 -7.89 -7.59
C VAL A 131 4.75 -7.99 -6.73
N LEU A 132 3.66 -8.53 -7.26
CA LEU A 132 2.42 -8.79 -6.52
C LEU A 132 1.94 -10.22 -6.79
N PRO A 133 2.22 -11.19 -5.91
CA PRO A 133 1.81 -12.59 -6.08
C PRO A 133 0.33 -12.79 -5.72
N VAL A 134 -0.57 -12.01 -6.33
CA VAL A 134 -2.03 -12.12 -6.17
C VAL A 134 -2.72 -11.99 -7.53
N PRO A 135 -3.79 -12.76 -7.79
CA PRO A 135 -4.44 -12.79 -9.10
C PRO A 135 -5.18 -11.50 -9.42
N GLU A 136 -5.62 -10.76 -8.42
CA GLU A 136 -6.41 -9.55 -8.59
C GLU A 136 -6.11 -8.53 -7.50
N ILE A 137 -6.18 -7.26 -7.88
CA ILE A 137 -6.13 -6.12 -6.95
C ILE A 137 -7.18 -5.08 -7.34
N VAL A 138 -7.42 -4.14 -6.43
CA VAL A 138 -8.24 -2.96 -6.69
C VAL A 138 -7.34 -1.73 -6.81
N ILE A 139 -7.42 -1.02 -7.93
CA ILE A 139 -6.64 0.18 -8.20
C ILE A 139 -7.55 1.41 -8.11
N TYR A 140 -7.10 2.41 -7.35
CA TYR A 140 -7.73 3.71 -7.21
C TYR A 140 -6.96 4.75 -8.03
N PRO A 141 -7.47 5.17 -9.20
CA PRO A 141 -6.89 6.29 -9.93
C PRO A 141 -7.21 7.62 -9.26
N TYR A 142 -6.52 8.68 -9.69
CA TYR A 142 -6.79 10.06 -9.27
C TYR A 142 -7.31 10.91 -10.43
N GLY A 143 -8.11 11.92 -10.11
CA GLY A 143 -8.64 12.89 -11.09
C GLY A 143 -7.82 14.18 -11.20
N PRO A 144 -8.29 15.16 -12.01
CA PRO A 144 -7.57 16.43 -12.22
C PRO A 144 -7.25 17.21 -10.94
N LYS A 145 -8.10 17.12 -9.91
CA LYS A 145 -7.87 17.75 -8.59
C LYS A 145 -7.18 16.80 -7.59
N ARG A 146 -6.51 15.76 -8.09
CA ARG A 146 -5.91 14.65 -7.33
C ARG A 146 -6.86 13.86 -6.41
N GLY A 147 -8.16 14.16 -6.36
CA GLY A 147 -9.12 13.33 -5.63
C GLY A 147 -9.17 11.90 -6.17
N LEU A 148 -9.31 10.90 -5.28
CA LEU A 148 -9.48 9.50 -5.69
C LEU A 148 -10.75 9.35 -6.54
N ARG A 149 -10.66 8.51 -7.56
CA ARG A 149 -11.76 8.18 -8.47
C ARG A 149 -12.31 6.80 -8.18
N LYS A 150 -13.32 6.41 -8.96
CA LYS A 150 -13.97 5.10 -8.82
C LYS A 150 -12.89 4.02 -8.99
N PRO A 151 -12.78 3.06 -8.05
CA PRO A 151 -11.80 2.01 -8.14
C PRO A 151 -12.11 1.05 -9.30
N VAL A 152 -11.06 0.45 -9.85
CA VAL A 152 -11.12 -0.58 -10.88
C VAL A 152 -10.44 -1.84 -10.34
N THR A 153 -11.12 -2.98 -10.44
CA THR A 153 -10.46 -4.28 -10.21
C THR A 153 -9.68 -4.63 -11.47
N VAL A 154 -8.40 -4.94 -11.30
CA VAL A 154 -7.55 -5.47 -12.37
C VAL A 154 -7.12 -6.88 -12.02
N GLN A 155 -6.87 -7.68 -13.06
CA GLN A 155 -6.54 -9.09 -12.95
C GLN A 155 -5.21 -9.35 -13.64
N ALA A 156 -4.40 -10.21 -13.04
CA ALA A 156 -3.15 -10.67 -13.62
C ALA A 156 -3.44 -11.52 -14.87
N LEU A 157 -2.68 -11.31 -15.93
CA LEU A 157 -2.78 -12.00 -17.22
C LEU A 157 -2.64 -13.51 -17.08
N ASP A 158 -1.76 -13.96 -16.18
CA ASP A 158 -1.52 -15.37 -15.89
C ASP A 158 -2.37 -15.92 -14.73
N ASN A 159 -3.20 -15.07 -14.12
CA ASN A 159 -4.03 -15.39 -12.97
C ASN A 159 -3.27 -15.83 -11.71
N LYS A 160 -1.97 -15.54 -11.61
CA LYS A 160 -1.11 -15.90 -10.47
C LYS A 160 -0.56 -14.65 -9.79
N GLY A 161 -0.16 -13.66 -10.56
CA GLY A 161 0.25 -12.37 -10.01
C GLY A 161 0.81 -11.42 -11.04
N PHE A 162 1.07 -10.20 -10.59
CA PHE A 162 1.52 -9.13 -11.47
C PHE A 162 3.04 -9.05 -11.48
N SER A 163 3.60 -9.12 -12.68
CA SER A 163 4.95 -8.60 -12.90
C SER A 163 4.98 -7.07 -12.74
N TRP A 164 6.18 -6.50 -12.53
CA TRP A 164 6.35 -5.06 -12.44
C TRP A 164 5.73 -4.33 -13.66
N ILE A 165 6.02 -4.82 -14.86
CA ILE A 165 5.53 -4.18 -16.08
C ILE A 165 4.04 -4.31 -16.29
N GLU A 166 3.51 -5.47 -15.99
CA GLU A 166 2.09 -5.73 -16.12
C GLU A 166 1.27 -4.89 -15.14
N LEU A 167 1.72 -4.80 -13.89
CA LEU A 167 1.08 -3.96 -12.89
C LEU A 167 1.08 -2.50 -13.34
N LEU A 168 2.21 -2.02 -13.85
CA LEU A 168 2.35 -0.64 -14.30
C LEU A 168 1.49 -0.35 -15.54
N TRP A 169 1.42 -1.28 -16.48
CA TRP A 169 0.53 -1.19 -17.64
C TRP A 169 -0.94 -1.12 -17.23
N GLN A 170 -1.40 -2.04 -16.37
CA GLN A 170 -2.78 -2.06 -15.89
C GLN A 170 -3.11 -0.77 -15.13
N ALA A 171 -2.21 -0.31 -14.26
CA ALA A 171 -2.35 0.96 -13.56
C ALA A 171 -2.44 2.14 -14.54
N HIS A 172 -1.60 2.15 -15.57
CA HIS A 172 -1.62 3.18 -16.62
C HIS A 172 -2.95 3.21 -17.36
N LEU A 173 -3.47 2.06 -17.80
CA LEU A 173 -4.79 1.99 -18.45
C LEU A 173 -5.90 2.54 -17.55
N VAL A 174 -5.85 2.23 -16.25
CA VAL A 174 -6.81 2.73 -15.25
C VAL A 174 -6.68 4.24 -15.06
N GLN A 175 -5.47 4.79 -15.05
CA GLN A 175 -5.20 6.20 -14.82
C GLN A 175 -5.42 7.08 -16.07
N ALA A 176 -5.15 6.57 -17.27
CA ALA A 176 -5.22 7.31 -18.53
C ALA A 176 -6.60 7.94 -18.76
N ALA A 177 -7.67 7.24 -18.38
CA ALA A 177 -9.06 7.73 -18.47
C ALA A 177 -9.36 8.98 -17.61
N HIS A 178 -8.45 9.34 -16.71
CA HIS A 178 -8.61 10.45 -15.75
C HIS A 178 -7.59 11.57 -15.92
N ILE A 179 -6.68 11.43 -16.89
CA ILE A 179 -5.66 12.43 -17.22
C ILE A 179 -6.17 13.29 -18.37
N HIS A 180 -6.23 14.60 -18.11
CA HIS A 180 -6.63 15.60 -19.11
C HIS A 180 -5.60 16.73 -19.26
N GLN A 181 -4.49 16.63 -18.52
CA GLN A 181 -3.41 17.62 -18.48
C GLN A 181 -2.08 16.91 -18.30
N PRO A 182 -0.95 17.50 -18.75
CA PRO A 182 0.38 16.97 -18.48
C PRO A 182 0.59 16.71 -16.98
N GLN A 183 1.16 15.55 -16.66
CA GLN A 183 1.47 15.17 -15.27
C GLN A 183 2.93 15.52 -14.96
N SER A 184 3.22 15.75 -13.68
CA SER A 184 4.61 15.86 -13.22
C SER A 184 5.32 14.51 -13.39
N PRO A 185 6.65 14.51 -13.63
CA PRO A 185 7.44 13.30 -13.61
C PRO A 185 7.29 12.54 -12.28
N GLY A 186 7.36 11.24 -12.38
CA GLY A 186 7.18 10.29 -11.29
C GLY A 186 5.92 9.46 -11.47
N VAL A 187 6.05 8.15 -11.24
CA VAL A 187 4.94 7.22 -11.09
C VAL A 187 5.14 6.37 -9.85
N GLY A 188 4.05 5.89 -9.26
CA GLY A 188 4.08 4.94 -8.16
C GLY A 188 2.70 4.37 -7.83
N ILE A 189 2.70 3.18 -7.23
CA ILE A 189 1.51 2.44 -6.82
C ILE A 189 1.65 2.13 -5.33
N TYR A 190 0.67 2.55 -4.53
CA TYR A 190 0.78 2.62 -3.07
C TYR A 190 -0.34 1.87 -2.39
N ARG A 191 -0.01 1.01 -1.43
CA ARG A 191 -1.01 0.24 -0.69
C ARG A 191 -1.99 1.18 -0.01
N LEU A 192 -3.28 0.90 -0.10
CA LEU A 192 -4.35 1.72 0.49
C LEU A 192 -5.09 0.96 1.58
N GLY A 193 -5.41 -0.31 1.32
CA GLY A 193 -6.37 -1.04 2.13
C GLY A 193 -6.72 -2.40 1.57
N SER A 194 -7.98 -2.78 1.79
CA SER A 194 -8.62 -3.95 1.18
C SER A 194 -10.04 -3.62 0.76
N GLU A 195 -10.50 -4.27 -0.29
CA GLU A 195 -11.88 -4.18 -0.77
C GLU A 195 -12.32 -5.54 -1.31
N LYS A 196 -13.43 -6.08 -0.76
CA LYS A 196 -13.97 -7.39 -1.16
C LYS A 196 -12.91 -8.51 -1.17
N ARG A 197 -12.05 -8.54 -0.14
CA ARG A 197 -10.91 -9.48 0.02
C ARG A 197 -9.76 -9.30 -0.95
N LYS A 198 -9.74 -8.19 -1.69
CA LYS A 198 -8.65 -7.85 -2.61
C LYS A 198 -7.85 -6.71 -2.01
N ALA A 199 -6.53 -6.84 -2.08
CA ALA A 199 -5.63 -5.74 -1.83
C ALA A 199 -6.04 -4.51 -2.64
N SER A 200 -6.11 -3.34 -2.01
CA SER A 200 -6.34 -2.08 -2.71
C SER A 200 -5.10 -1.20 -2.71
N TYR A 201 -4.86 -0.56 -3.84
CA TYR A 201 -3.75 0.35 -4.11
C TYR A 201 -4.28 1.63 -4.73
N TYR A 202 -3.58 2.75 -4.52
CA TYR A 202 -3.83 3.98 -5.26
C TYR A 202 -2.63 4.36 -6.12
N ILE A 203 -2.91 5.08 -7.20
CA ILE A 203 -1.91 5.60 -8.13
C ILE A 203 -1.54 7.03 -7.70
N GLU A 204 -0.26 7.37 -7.77
CA GLU A 204 0.25 8.73 -7.58
C GLU A 204 1.59 8.88 -8.32
N GLY A 205 2.30 9.99 -8.11
CA GLY A 205 3.65 10.18 -8.60
C GLY A 205 4.69 9.30 -7.89
N TYR A 206 5.97 9.62 -8.07
CA TYR A 206 7.08 8.91 -7.41
C TYR A 206 7.07 9.02 -5.89
N TYR A 207 6.52 10.13 -5.37
CA TYR A 207 6.23 10.31 -3.96
C TYR A 207 4.75 10.01 -3.71
N ASP A 208 4.49 9.38 -2.58
CA ASP A 208 3.14 9.02 -2.17
C ASP A 208 2.38 10.26 -1.67
N ARG A 209 1.08 10.10 -1.44
CA ARG A 209 0.25 11.20 -0.94
C ARG A 209 0.43 11.45 0.55
N ALA A 210 0.83 10.44 1.33
CA ALA A 210 1.05 10.62 2.76
C ALA A 210 2.32 11.45 3.04
N GLY A 211 3.26 11.50 2.09
CA GLY A 211 4.47 12.30 2.19
C GLY A 211 5.51 11.66 3.12
N PHE A 212 5.48 10.34 3.27
CA PHE A 212 6.39 9.62 4.17
C PHE A 212 7.69 9.21 3.49
N ILE A 213 7.69 9.19 2.16
CA ILE A 213 8.90 8.94 1.37
C ILE A 213 9.82 10.18 1.48
N PRO A 214 11.07 10.02 1.94
CA PRO A 214 12.06 11.09 1.95
C PRO A 214 12.31 11.63 0.54
N LYS A 215 12.43 12.95 0.40
CA LYS A 215 12.82 13.59 -0.86
C LYS A 215 14.34 13.52 -0.98
N GLU A 216 14.82 13.05 -2.13
CA GLU A 216 16.23 13.09 -2.54
C GLU A 216 16.68 14.51 -2.88
#